data_AF-A0A3N2RPY2-F1
#
_entry.id   AF-A0A3N2RPY2-F1
#
_cell.length_a   1.000
_cell.length_b   1.000
_cell.length_c   1.000
_cell.angle_alpha   90.00
_cell.angle_beta   90.00
_cell.angle_gamma   90.00
#
_symmetry.space_group_name_H-M   'P 1'
#
loop_
_entity.id
_entity.type
_entity.pdbx_description
1 polymer ?
#
loop_
_entity_poly.entity_id
_entity_poly.type
_entity_poly.pdbx_seq_one_letter_code
_entity_poly.pdbx_strand_id
1 'polypeptide(L)'
;MRWQGREETVFYQDGPYLLRAAKDPGFKPIATYANGDLAAARYSFGRGVVVLSGPHPEADAPWFEAAGIGLEHKPDARLLRSLLVELER
;
A
#
# COMPACT_ATOMS: atom_id res chain seq x y z
N MET A 1 -6.02 7.24 -4.51
CA MET A 1 -6.30 6.52 -3.24
C MET A 1 -5.82 7.38 -2.07
N ARG A 2 -6.23 7.09 -0.82
CA ARG A 2 -5.75 7.86 0.34
C ARG A 2 -4.67 7.08 1.08
N TRP A 3 -3.44 7.57 1.07
CA TRP A 3 -2.27 6.96 1.71
C TRP A 3 -1.76 7.87 2.82
N GLN A 4 -1.73 7.37 4.06
CA GLN A 4 -1.35 8.17 5.24
C GLN A 4 -2.02 9.57 5.28
N GLY A 5 -3.30 9.63 4.90
CA GLY A 5 -4.10 10.85 4.89
C GLY A 5 -3.98 11.73 3.64
N ARG A 6 -3.08 11.42 2.70
CA ARG A 6 -2.88 12.19 1.46
C ARG A 6 -3.47 11.47 0.26
N GLU A 7 -3.94 12.21 -0.73
CA GLU A 7 -4.30 11.63 -2.03
C GLU A 7 -3.05 11.29 -2.81
N GLU A 8 -2.97 10.03 -3.25
CA GLU A 8 -1.83 9.49 -3.99
C GLU A 8 -2.31 8.66 -5.18
N THR A 9 -1.47 8.62 -6.22
CA THR A 9 -1.59 7.71 -7.36
C THR A 9 -0.55 6.60 -7.23
N VAL A 10 -0.99 5.35 -7.35
CA VAL A 10 -0.13 4.16 -7.23
C VAL A 10 -0.59 3.14 -8.26
N PHE A 11 0.34 2.41 -8.85
CA PHE A 11 0.02 1.37 -9.81
C PHE A 11 -0.82 0.25 -9.17
N TYR A 12 -1.80 -0.28 -9.89
CA TYR A 12 -2.69 -1.34 -9.39
C TYR A 12 -2.90 -2.41 -10.46
N GLN A 13 -2.72 -3.66 -10.07
CA GLN A 13 -2.96 -4.83 -10.91
C GLN A 13 -3.43 -5.98 -10.01
N ASP A 14 -4.75 -6.18 -9.94
CA ASP A 14 -5.38 -7.31 -9.26
C ASP A 14 -4.96 -7.53 -7.78
N GLY A 15 -4.93 -6.45 -6.99
CA GLY A 15 -4.58 -6.51 -5.58
C GLY A 15 -5.57 -7.34 -4.72
N PRO A 16 -5.10 -7.97 -3.62
CA PRO A 16 -5.94 -8.76 -2.73
C PRO A 16 -6.93 -7.90 -1.93
N TYR A 17 -8.02 -8.54 -1.47
CA TYR A 17 -8.89 -7.95 -0.46
C TYR A 17 -8.27 -8.07 0.93
N LEU A 18 -8.03 -6.93 1.59
CA LEU A 18 -7.43 -6.87 2.93
C LEU A 18 -8.51 -6.64 4.01
N LEU A 19 -8.53 -7.52 5.02
CA LEU A 19 -9.51 -7.47 6.10
C LEU A 19 -9.12 -6.46 7.18
N ARG A 20 -10.10 -5.74 7.73
CA ARG A 20 -9.91 -4.96 8.97
C ARG A 20 -9.80 -5.90 10.16
N ALA A 21 -8.79 -5.70 11.00
CA ALA A 21 -8.52 -6.56 12.15
C ALA A 21 -8.44 -5.74 13.45
N ALA A 22 -9.52 -5.05 13.84
CA ALA A 22 -9.52 -4.12 14.98
C ALA A 22 -9.11 -4.74 16.34
N LYS A 23 -9.16 -6.08 16.47
CA LYS A 23 -8.73 -6.82 17.67
C LYS A 23 -7.26 -7.24 17.64
N ASP A 24 -6.59 -7.12 16.49
CA ASP A 24 -5.16 -7.42 16.37
C ASP A 24 -4.35 -6.20 16.85
N PRO A 25 -3.50 -6.35 17.89
CA PRO A 25 -2.71 -5.23 18.42
C PRO A 25 -1.67 -4.68 17.44
N GLY A 26 -1.30 -5.44 16.42
CA GLY A 26 -0.41 -5.00 15.35
C GLY A 26 -1.13 -4.35 14.18
N PHE A 27 -2.46 -4.38 14.18
CA PHE A 27 -3.27 -3.85 13.08
C PHE A 27 -3.14 -2.34 12.97
N LYS A 28 -2.76 -1.88 11.78
CA LYS A 28 -2.74 -0.46 11.44
C LYS A 28 -3.12 -0.26 9.98
N PRO A 29 -4.19 0.49 9.67
CA PRO A 29 -4.48 0.88 8.30
C PRO A 29 -3.45 1.91 7.84
N ILE A 30 -2.85 1.69 6.66
CA ILE A 30 -1.84 2.59 6.08
C ILE A 30 -2.46 3.39 4.93
N ALA A 31 -3.24 2.71 4.08
CA ALA A 31 -3.90 3.33 2.94
C ALA A 31 -5.30 2.73 2.71
N THR A 32 -6.19 3.52 2.10
CA THR A 32 -7.53 3.10 1.69
C THR A 32 -7.81 3.45 0.23
N TYR A 33 -8.50 2.56 -0.47
CA TYR A 33 -9.10 2.85 -1.77
C TYR A 33 -10.25 3.85 -1.65
N ALA A 34 -10.74 4.35 -2.78
CA ALA A 34 -11.84 5.33 -2.81
C ALA A 34 -13.15 4.76 -2.23
N ASN A 35 -13.36 3.45 -2.32
CA ASN A 35 -14.52 2.75 -1.75
C ASN A 35 -14.40 2.50 -0.23
N GLY A 36 -13.29 2.89 0.40
CA GLY A 36 -13.07 2.71 1.85
C GLY A 36 -12.41 1.40 2.25
N ASP A 37 -12.19 0.47 1.32
CA ASP A 37 -11.44 -0.75 1.56
C ASP A 37 -9.95 -0.45 1.81
N LEU A 38 -9.28 -1.35 2.52
CA LEU A 38 -7.86 -1.21 2.81
C LEU A 38 -7.04 -1.47 1.54
N ALA A 39 -6.21 -0.48 1.19
CA ALA A 39 -5.22 -0.61 0.12
C ALA A 39 -3.86 -1.06 0.65
N ALA A 40 -3.52 -0.70 1.89
CA ALA A 40 -2.33 -1.19 2.58
C ALA A 40 -2.58 -1.23 4.09
N ALA A 41 -2.07 -2.26 4.76
CA ALA A 41 -2.22 -2.43 6.20
C ALA A 41 -1.10 -3.29 6.81
N ARG A 42 -0.83 -3.02 8.08
CA ARG A 42 0.04 -3.83 8.94
C ARG A 42 -0.81 -4.76 9.79
N TYR A 43 -0.29 -5.94 10.11
CA TYR A 43 -0.89 -6.97 10.96
C TYR A 43 0.18 -7.62 11.86
N SER A 44 -0.25 -8.24 12.96
CA SER A 44 0.62 -9.17 13.69
C SER A 44 0.66 -10.53 13.00
N PHE A 45 1.81 -11.20 13.04
CA PHE A 45 1.93 -12.59 12.62
C PHE A 45 2.94 -13.35 13.49
N GLY A 46 2.44 -14.27 14.32
CA GLY A 46 3.26 -14.95 15.33
C GLY A 46 3.91 -13.93 16.29
N ARG A 47 5.24 -13.89 16.33
CA ARG A 47 6.01 -12.90 17.11
C ARG A 47 6.38 -11.63 16.32
N GLY A 48 6.09 -11.61 15.02
CA GLY A 48 6.48 -10.56 14.09
C GLY A 48 5.29 -9.73 13.60
N VAL A 49 5.55 -8.99 12.54
CA VAL A 49 4.56 -8.16 11.85
C VAL A 49 4.62 -8.46 10.36
N VAL A 50 3.49 -8.28 9.69
CA VAL A 50 3.37 -8.37 8.23
C VAL A 50 2.77 -7.07 7.73
N VAL A 51 3.36 -6.50 6.70
CA VAL A 51 2.85 -5.31 6.02
C VAL A 51 2.46 -5.72 4.61
N LEU A 52 1.19 -5.49 4.27
CA LEU A 52 0.63 -5.84 2.96
C LEU A 52 0.25 -4.56 2.22
N SER A 53 0.51 -4.55 0.92
CA SER A 53 0.01 -3.55 -0.02
C SER A 53 -0.69 -4.27 -1.16
N GLY A 54 -1.90 -3.82 -1.48
CA GLY A 54 -2.60 -4.22 -2.69
C GLY A 54 -2.07 -3.53 -3.96
N PRO A 55 -1.86 -2.20 -3.98
CA PRO A 55 -1.21 -1.54 -5.09
C PRO A 55 0.33 -1.68 -4.99
N HIS A 56 1.03 -1.36 -6.07
CA HIS A 56 2.48 -1.50 -6.22
C HIS A 56 3.21 -0.15 -6.07
N PRO A 57 3.56 0.29 -4.84
CA PRO A 57 4.35 1.52 -4.63
C PRO A 57 5.80 1.40 -5.13
N GLU A 58 6.26 0.20 -5.44
CA GLU A 58 7.55 -0.11 -6.06
C GLU A 58 7.55 -0.01 -7.59
N ALA A 59 6.38 0.07 -8.23
CA ALA A 59 6.27 0.07 -9.68
C ALA A 59 7.08 1.22 -10.30
N ASP A 60 7.98 0.85 -11.20
CA ASP A 60 8.91 1.74 -11.88
C ASP A 60 8.45 2.05 -13.31
N ALA A 61 9.27 2.80 -14.07
CA ALA A 61 8.88 3.28 -15.40
C ALA A 61 8.44 2.16 -16.38
N PRO A 62 9.16 1.02 -16.49
CA PRO A 62 8.74 -0.08 -17.35
C PRO A 62 7.31 -0.59 -17.11
N TRP A 63 6.83 -0.62 -15.86
CA TRP A 63 5.47 -1.07 -15.55
C TRP A 63 4.41 -0.11 -16.11
N PHE A 64 4.66 1.20 -15.99
CA PHE A 64 3.79 2.25 -16.49
C PHE A 64 3.80 2.32 -18.02
N GLU A 65 4.99 2.23 -18.63
CA GLU A 65 5.16 2.20 -20.09
C GLU A 65 4.47 0.98 -20.71
N ALA A 66 4.64 -0.21 -20.13
CA ALA A 66 3.98 -1.42 -20.58
C ALA A 66 2.45 -1.35 -20.48
N ALA A 67 1.92 -0.59 -19.52
CA ALA A 67 0.49 -0.34 -19.34
C ALA A 67 -0.04 0.85 -20.16
N GLY A 68 0.82 1.59 -20.87
CA GLY A 68 0.43 2.80 -21.61
C GLY A 68 0.02 3.96 -20.70
N ILE A 69 0.54 4.02 -19.48
CA ILE A 69 0.26 5.06 -18.48
C ILE A 69 1.42 6.05 -18.44
N GLY A 70 1.12 7.35 -18.43
CA GLY A 70 2.12 8.41 -18.35
C GLY A 70 2.96 8.36 -17.05
N LEU A 71 4.26 8.64 -17.16
CA LEU A 71 5.20 8.57 -16.03
C LEU A 71 4.93 9.63 -14.95
N GLU A 72 4.16 10.67 -15.24
CA GLU A 72 3.64 11.64 -14.28
C GLU A 72 2.75 11.01 -13.19
N HIS A 73 2.22 9.81 -13.45
CA HIS A 73 1.42 9.04 -12.51
C HIS A 73 2.23 8.06 -11.66
N LYS A 74 3.55 7.95 -11.89
CA LYS A 74 4.41 7.02 -11.17
C LYS A 74 4.43 7.33 -9.66
N PRO A 75 4.35 6.33 -8.78
CA PRO A 75 4.44 6.59 -7.35
C PRO A 75 5.79 7.18 -6.94
N ASP A 76 5.73 8.00 -5.90
CA ASP A 76 6.89 8.51 -5.18
C ASP A 76 7.49 7.38 -4.31
N ALA A 77 8.81 7.23 -4.32
CA ALA A 77 9.53 6.23 -3.54
C ALA A 77 9.26 6.33 -2.02
N ARG A 78 8.78 7.48 -1.53
CA ARG A 78 8.33 7.64 -0.14
C ARG A 78 7.20 6.68 0.23
N LEU A 79 6.35 6.28 -0.72
CA LEU A 79 5.24 5.37 -0.45
C LEU A 79 5.76 3.98 -0.09
N LEU A 80 6.70 3.44 -0.88
CA LEU A 80 7.37 2.17 -0.56
C LEU A 80 8.12 2.27 0.77
N ARG A 81 8.90 3.35 0.97
CA ARG A 81 9.60 3.59 2.24
C ARG A 81 8.64 3.59 3.43
N SER A 82 7.47 4.18 3.27
CA SER A 82 6.48 4.24 4.34
C SER A 82 5.97 2.86 4.77
N LEU A 83 5.96 1.87 3.87
CA LEU A 83 5.65 0.47 4.23
C LEU A 83 6.79 -0.17 5.01
N LEU A 84 8.04 0.11 4.63
CA LEU A 84 9.22 -0.46 5.30
C LEU A 84 9.34 0.05 6.74
N VAL A 85 9.01 1.32 6.99
CA VAL A 85 8.97 1.89 8.36
C VAL A 85 8.00 1.15 9.27
N GLU A 86 6.92 0.55 8.74
CA GLU A 86 5.95 -0.21 9.54
C GLU A 86 6.48 -1.58 10.00
N LEU A 87 7.59 -2.06 9.41
CA LEU A 87 8.30 -3.27 9.84
C LEU A 87 9.20 -2.99 11.04
N GLU A 88 9.69 -1.76 11.16
CA GLU A 88 10.49 -1.31 12.29
C GLU A 88 9.55 -1.05 13.48
N ARG A 89 9.85 -1.66 14.63
CA ARG A 89 9.13 -1.37 15.87
C ARG A 89 9.67 -0.11 16.51
#